data_AF-A0A6N9PRJ6-F1
#
_entry.id   AF-A0A6N9PRJ6-F1
#
_cell.length_a   1.000
_cell.length_b   1.000
_cell.length_c   1.000
_cell.angle_alpha   90.00
_cell.angle_beta   90.00
_cell.angle_gamma   90.00
#
_symmetry.space_group_name_H-M   'P 1'
#
loop_
_entity.id
_entity.type
_entity.pdbx_description
1 polymer ?
#
loop_
_entity_poly.entity_id
_entity_poly.type
_entity_poly.pdbx_seq_one_letter_code
_entity_poly.pdbx_strand_id
1 'polypeptide(L)'
;MVIKWMIIFIILLVLVVIFLYRLGNHSDHRDSDRYLYNLNNDASYRKGVYRQINASFRPYIENLYKNIDRLLEKAKNLDNEANQTQYNYMVNILNKANDLEAQIRSYWNSSKFNKDFAYYIGLHYASHLLAGAIKTEQQRIKSTFVSCKNRQDLWSKKIDVAKRQQERLHGKQRSKLSAEIGEMCKVHKNISILKGRIGAINTQYNNRVTQQNIETAKRRDFIGANFGLRGKKWRDKIMAKHSKA
;
A
#
# COMPACT_ATOMS: atom_id res chain seq x y z
N MET A 1 -67.30 30.63 20.77
CA MET A 1 -66.82 29.30 20.30
C MET A 1 -65.68 29.41 19.28
N VAL A 2 -65.81 30.30 18.28
CA VAL A 2 -64.81 30.53 17.21
C VAL A 2 -63.40 30.87 17.72
N ILE A 3 -63.28 31.70 18.76
CA ILE A 3 -61.98 32.12 19.31
C ILE A 3 -61.18 30.93 19.87
N LYS A 4 -61.85 29.95 20.52
CA LYS A 4 -61.19 28.76 21.07
C LYS A 4 -60.62 27.88 19.96
N TRP A 5 -61.35 27.70 18.86
CA TRP A 5 -60.88 26.94 17.70
C TRP A 5 -59.71 27.63 16.98
N MET A 6 -59.72 28.96 16.91
CA MET A 6 -58.65 29.74 16.31
C MET A 6 -57.33 29.61 17.10
N ILE A 7 -57.41 29.62 18.44
CA ILE A 7 -56.24 29.43 19.32
C ILE A 7 -55.66 28.02 19.15
N ILE A 8 -56.51 26.98 19.10
CA ILE A 8 -56.08 25.59 18.89
C ILE A 8 -55.36 25.43 17.54
N PHE A 9 -55.88 26.05 16.49
CA PHE A 9 -55.28 25.99 15.14
C PHE A 9 -53.90 26.65 15.10
N ILE A 10 -53.73 27.81 15.75
CA ILE A 10 -52.44 28.51 15.84
C ILE A 10 -51.41 27.66 16.59
N ILE A 11 -51.79 27.02 17.70
CA ILE A 11 -50.90 26.14 18.47
C ILE A 11 -50.45 24.95 17.61
N LEU A 12 -51.36 24.32 16.88
CA LEU A 12 -51.05 23.21 15.97
C LEU A 12 -50.06 23.62 14.88
N LEU A 13 -50.24 24.81 14.29
CA LEU A 13 -49.37 25.32 13.24
C LEU A 13 -47.95 25.61 13.76
N VAL A 14 -47.84 26.19 14.97
CA VAL A 14 -46.55 26.39 15.64
C VAL A 14 -45.87 25.06 15.96
N LEU A 15 -46.61 24.06 16.42
CA LEU A 15 -46.06 22.72 16.67
C LEU A 15 -45.55 22.05 15.40
N VAL A 16 -46.26 22.19 14.27
CA VAL A 16 -45.81 21.68 12.96
C VAL A 16 -44.54 22.39 12.51
N VAL A 17 -44.45 23.71 12.65
CA VAL A 17 -43.24 24.48 12.31
C VAL A 17 -42.06 24.07 13.20
N ILE A 18 -42.27 23.89 14.51
CA ILE A 18 -41.23 23.41 15.43
C ILE A 18 -40.81 21.98 15.07
N PHE A 19 -41.76 21.12 14.69
CA PHE A 19 -41.48 19.74 14.29
C PHE A 19 -40.69 19.69 12.98
N LEU A 20 -41.08 20.47 11.96
CA LEU A 20 -40.35 20.61 10.70
C LEU A 20 -38.98 21.26 10.90
N TYR A 21 -38.87 22.24 11.79
CA TYR A 21 -37.59 22.84 12.17
C TYR A 21 -36.70 21.81 12.88
N ARG A 22 -37.24 21.00 13.79
CA ARG A 22 -36.49 19.91 14.45
C ARG A 22 -36.09 18.80 13.48
N LEU A 23 -36.93 18.44 12.51
CA LEU A 23 -36.60 17.48 11.45
C LEU A 23 -35.53 18.05 10.49
N GLY A 24 -35.61 19.34 10.13
CA GLY A 24 -34.63 20.03 9.30
C GLY A 24 -33.29 20.27 10.01
N ASN A 25 -33.31 20.51 11.33
CA ASN A 25 -32.10 20.64 12.16
C ASN A 25 -31.58 19.30 12.70
N HIS A 26 -32.28 18.19 12.48
CA HIS A 26 -31.72 16.83 12.54
C HIS A 26 -30.89 16.53 11.28
N SER A 27 -30.18 17.53 10.77
CA SER A 27 -29.02 17.28 9.92
C SER A 27 -27.95 16.62 10.81
N ASP A 28 -27.93 15.30 10.79
CA ASP A 28 -26.89 14.40 11.32
C ASP A 28 -25.51 14.60 10.63
N HIS A 29 -25.23 15.81 10.15
CA HIS A 29 -24.03 16.20 9.42
C HIS A 29 -22.89 16.67 10.32
N ARG A 30 -23.08 16.70 11.65
CA ARG A 30 -22.00 17.12 12.58
C ARG A 30 -21.05 15.99 12.98
N ASP A 31 -21.40 14.71 12.80
CA ASP A 31 -20.58 13.59 13.27
C ASP A 31 -19.98 12.70 12.16
N SER A 32 -20.44 12.82 10.89
CA SER A 32 -19.91 11.98 9.79
C SER A 32 -18.42 12.23 9.53
N ASP A 33 -18.00 13.48 9.66
CA ASP A 33 -16.63 13.92 9.36
C ASP A 33 -15.60 13.43 10.38
N ARG A 34 -16.03 13.14 11.63
CA ARG A 34 -15.14 12.71 12.72
C ARG A 34 -14.29 11.51 12.33
N TYR A 35 -14.86 10.57 11.58
CA TYR A 35 -14.17 9.38 11.12
C TYR A 35 -13.18 9.61 9.98
N LEU A 36 -13.41 10.61 9.10
CA LEU A 36 -12.45 11.02 8.05
C LEU A 36 -11.22 11.74 8.61
N TYR A 37 -11.22 12.06 9.90
CA TYR A 37 -10.09 12.69 10.57
C TYR A 37 -9.41 11.78 11.60
N ASN A 38 -9.93 10.57 11.83
CA ASN A 38 -9.32 9.62 12.76
C ASN A 38 -8.18 8.85 12.10
N LEU A 39 -7.10 9.57 11.77
CA LEU A 39 -5.92 9.02 11.10
C LEU A 39 -5.08 8.12 12.02
N ASN A 40 -5.38 8.06 13.32
CA ASN A 40 -4.58 7.30 14.30
C ASN A 40 -5.03 5.83 14.40
N ASN A 41 -6.20 5.49 13.84
CA ASN A 41 -6.72 4.12 13.83
C ASN A 41 -7.16 3.76 12.40
N ASP A 42 -6.33 2.99 11.71
CA ASP A 42 -6.54 2.59 10.31
C ASP A 42 -7.89 1.89 10.07
N ALA A 43 -8.32 1.02 10.99
CA ALA A 43 -9.62 0.36 10.89
C ALA A 43 -10.79 1.37 11.01
N SER A 44 -10.68 2.32 11.94
CA SER A 44 -11.67 3.38 12.11
C SER A 44 -11.69 4.36 10.94
N TYR A 45 -10.53 4.72 10.41
CA TYR A 45 -10.40 5.57 9.23
C TYR A 45 -11.01 4.90 7.99
N ARG A 46 -10.63 3.64 7.73
CA ARG A 46 -11.18 2.83 6.62
C ARG A 46 -12.69 2.70 6.72
N LYS A 47 -13.23 2.39 7.90
CA LYS A 47 -14.68 2.31 8.15
C LYS A 47 -15.37 3.67 7.96
N GLY A 48 -14.71 4.75 8.39
CA GLY A 48 -15.16 6.12 8.18
C GLY A 48 -15.31 6.50 6.71
N VAL A 49 -14.30 6.17 5.92
CA VAL A 49 -14.27 6.35 4.47
C VAL A 49 -15.39 5.53 3.81
N TYR A 50 -15.53 4.23 4.14
CA TYR A 50 -16.56 3.38 3.54
C TYR A 50 -17.99 3.84 3.77
N ARG A 51 -18.27 4.35 4.98
CA ARG A 51 -19.61 4.86 5.33
C ARG A 51 -20.01 6.08 4.50
N GLN A 52 -19.03 6.86 4.06
CA GLN A 52 -19.25 8.15 3.39
C GLN A 52 -19.10 8.07 1.87
N ILE A 53 -18.47 7.02 1.36
CA ILE A 53 -18.42 6.78 -0.08
C ILE A 53 -19.81 6.43 -0.61
N ASN A 54 -20.13 7.02 -1.76
CA ASN A 54 -21.35 6.75 -2.51
C ASN A 54 -21.56 5.23 -2.70
N ALA A 55 -22.79 4.78 -2.48
CA ALA A 55 -23.15 3.37 -2.55
C ALA A 55 -22.78 2.71 -3.90
N SER A 56 -22.83 3.46 -5.00
CA SER A 56 -22.48 2.97 -6.35
C SER A 56 -20.98 2.69 -6.55
N PHE A 57 -20.11 3.38 -5.81
CA PHE A 57 -18.67 3.18 -5.87
C PHE A 57 -18.15 2.23 -4.78
N ARG A 58 -18.92 2.02 -3.70
CA ARG A 58 -18.52 1.20 -2.55
C ARG A 58 -17.98 -0.20 -2.93
N PRO A 59 -18.61 -0.97 -3.82
CA PRO A 59 -18.09 -2.31 -4.19
C PRO A 59 -16.70 -2.25 -4.85
N TYR A 60 -16.42 -1.20 -5.62
CA TYR A 60 -15.16 -1.04 -6.34
C TYR A 60 -14.01 -0.71 -5.39
N ILE A 61 -14.24 0.21 -4.44
CA ILE A 61 -13.24 0.59 -3.44
C ILE A 61 -12.99 -0.55 -2.43
N GLU A 62 -14.02 -1.30 -2.05
CA GLU A 62 -13.89 -2.49 -1.20
C GLU A 62 -13.03 -3.57 -1.87
N ASN A 63 -13.31 -3.88 -3.14
CA ASN A 63 -12.50 -4.82 -3.89
C ASN A 63 -11.05 -4.34 -4.03
N LEU A 64 -10.84 -3.04 -4.30
CA LEU A 64 -9.51 -2.46 -4.39
C LEU A 64 -8.73 -2.61 -3.09
N TYR A 65 -9.34 -2.26 -1.96
CA TYR A 65 -8.76 -2.41 -0.62
C TYR A 65 -8.43 -3.86 -0.30
N LYS A 66 -9.35 -4.79 -0.58
CA LYS A 66 -9.13 -6.23 -0.38
C LYS A 66 -7.94 -6.75 -1.20
N ASN A 67 -7.79 -6.28 -2.44
CA ASN A 67 -6.67 -6.69 -3.28
C ASN A 67 -5.33 -6.11 -2.82
N ILE A 68 -5.32 -4.88 -2.27
CA ILE A 68 -4.13 -4.30 -1.63
C ILE A 68 -3.78 -5.07 -0.36
N ASP A 69 -4.75 -5.42 0.48
CA ASP A 69 -4.51 -6.20 1.70
C ASP A 69 -3.91 -7.57 1.38
N ARG A 70 -4.45 -8.26 0.36
CA ARG A 70 -3.88 -9.51 -0.14
C ARG A 70 -2.46 -9.34 -0.64
N LEU A 71 -2.15 -8.22 -1.31
CA LEU A 71 -0.78 -7.93 -1.74
C LEU A 71 0.15 -7.72 -0.55
N LEU A 72 -0.30 -7.00 0.48
CA LEU A 72 0.45 -6.78 1.71
C LEU A 72 0.68 -8.08 2.48
N GLU A 73 -0.32 -8.94 2.58
CA GLU A 73 -0.20 -10.26 3.21
C GLU A 73 0.80 -11.13 2.46
N LYS A 74 0.69 -11.19 1.13
CA LYS A 74 1.68 -11.84 0.26
C LYS A 74 3.09 -11.31 0.52
N ALA A 75 3.25 -9.99 0.59
CA ALA A 75 4.52 -9.35 0.89
C ALA A 75 5.04 -9.63 2.30
N LYS A 76 4.20 -10.06 3.27
CA LYS A 76 4.65 -10.44 4.62
C LYS A 76 5.04 -11.93 4.72
N ASN A 77 4.39 -12.79 3.94
CA ASN A 77 4.44 -14.24 4.12
C ASN A 77 5.46 -14.98 3.24
N LEU A 78 6.35 -14.32 2.49
CA LEU A 78 7.41 -15.07 1.78
C LEU A 78 8.45 -15.63 2.75
N ASP A 79 9.21 -16.61 2.31
CA ASP A 79 10.46 -17.00 2.92
C ASP A 79 11.59 -16.02 2.54
N ASN A 80 12.62 -15.89 3.39
CA ASN A 80 13.80 -15.07 3.12
C ASN A 80 14.86 -15.82 2.28
N GLU A 81 14.57 -17.04 1.85
CA GLU A 81 15.45 -17.79 0.98
C GLU A 81 15.72 -17.08 -0.35
N ALA A 82 16.98 -17.06 -0.77
CA ALA A 82 17.33 -16.60 -2.10
C ALA A 82 17.33 -17.76 -3.08
N ASN A 83 16.26 -17.88 -3.86
CA ASN A 83 16.14 -18.82 -4.97
C ASN A 83 15.32 -18.22 -6.15
N GLN A 84 15.23 -18.95 -7.26
CA GLN A 84 14.52 -18.49 -8.47
C GLN A 84 13.01 -18.34 -8.25
N THR A 85 12.39 -19.20 -7.44
CA THR A 85 10.97 -19.11 -7.09
C THR A 85 10.66 -17.81 -6.37
N GLN A 86 11.51 -17.44 -5.40
CA GLN A 86 11.37 -16.19 -4.65
C GLN A 86 11.57 -14.97 -5.55
N TYR A 87 12.54 -15.00 -6.47
CA TYR A 87 12.68 -13.95 -7.48
C TYR A 87 11.43 -13.81 -8.36
N ASN A 88 10.86 -14.91 -8.86
CA ASN A 88 9.65 -14.88 -9.68
C ASN A 88 8.46 -14.31 -8.88
N TYR A 89 8.39 -14.58 -7.59
CA TYR A 89 7.38 -14.03 -6.70
C TYR A 89 7.50 -12.50 -6.53
N MET A 90 8.73 -12.00 -6.33
CA MET A 90 9.00 -10.55 -6.27
C MET A 90 8.52 -9.86 -7.55
N VAL A 91 8.78 -10.44 -8.72
CA VAL A 91 8.28 -9.92 -10.00
C VAL A 91 6.75 -9.92 -10.05
N ASN A 92 6.10 -10.98 -9.57
CA ASN A 92 4.64 -11.09 -9.54
C ASN A 92 4.00 -10.01 -8.64
N ILE A 93 4.52 -9.80 -7.42
CA ILE A 93 4.04 -8.71 -6.54
C ILE A 93 4.18 -7.38 -7.26
N LEU A 94 5.32 -7.11 -7.90
CA LEU A 94 5.56 -5.84 -8.57
C LEU A 94 4.53 -5.59 -9.69
N ASN A 95 4.28 -6.60 -10.51
CA ASN A 95 3.26 -6.53 -11.56
C ASN A 95 1.88 -6.28 -10.96
N LYS A 96 1.51 -6.98 -9.87
CA LYS A 96 0.23 -6.78 -9.21
C LYS A 96 0.10 -5.37 -8.60
N ALA A 97 1.19 -4.82 -8.08
CA ALA A 97 1.23 -3.44 -7.59
C ALA A 97 1.04 -2.42 -8.72
N ASN A 98 1.55 -2.71 -9.92
CA ASN A 98 1.34 -1.87 -11.10
C ASN A 98 -0.13 -1.92 -11.56
N ASP A 99 -0.75 -3.10 -11.58
CA ASP A 99 -2.17 -3.25 -11.92
C ASP A 99 -3.07 -2.46 -10.96
N LEU A 100 -2.79 -2.54 -9.65
CA LEU A 100 -3.57 -1.84 -8.63
C LEU A 100 -3.43 -0.33 -8.75
N GLU A 101 -2.25 0.19 -9.09
CA GLU A 101 -2.09 1.63 -9.34
C GLU A 101 -2.76 2.07 -10.63
N ALA A 102 -2.69 1.26 -11.69
CA ALA A 102 -3.44 1.52 -12.91
C ALA A 102 -4.95 1.58 -12.63
N GLN A 103 -5.45 0.70 -11.76
CA GLN A 103 -6.84 0.71 -11.33
C GLN A 103 -7.18 1.95 -10.50
N ILE A 104 -6.34 2.35 -9.54
CA ILE A 104 -6.50 3.62 -8.78
C ILE A 104 -6.58 4.81 -9.74
N ARG A 105 -5.66 4.88 -10.71
CA ARG A 105 -5.61 5.95 -11.71
C ARG A 105 -6.85 5.96 -12.60
N SER A 106 -7.29 4.79 -13.06
CA SER A 106 -8.51 4.64 -13.86
C SER A 106 -9.72 5.16 -13.09
N TYR A 107 -9.90 4.76 -11.82
CA TYR A 107 -10.97 5.29 -10.98
C TYR A 107 -10.83 6.80 -10.76
N TRP A 108 -9.64 7.30 -10.46
CA TRP A 108 -9.41 8.74 -10.27
C TRP A 108 -9.89 9.56 -11.48
N ASN A 109 -9.63 9.08 -12.69
CA ASN A 109 -9.95 9.79 -13.93
C ASN A 109 -11.36 9.47 -14.48
N SER A 110 -11.97 8.36 -14.09
CA SER A 110 -13.26 7.87 -14.62
C SER A 110 -14.40 8.87 -14.50
N SER A 111 -15.12 9.18 -15.58
CA SER A 111 -16.36 9.96 -15.53
C SER A 111 -17.59 9.17 -15.05
N LYS A 112 -17.45 7.85 -14.84
CA LYS A 112 -18.55 6.93 -14.48
C LYS A 112 -19.10 7.17 -13.07
N PHE A 113 -18.29 7.72 -12.16
CA PHE A 113 -18.61 7.82 -10.75
C PHE A 113 -18.86 9.28 -10.35
N ASN A 114 -19.79 9.48 -9.41
CA ASN A 114 -19.90 10.76 -8.73
C ASN A 114 -18.68 10.95 -7.81
N LYS A 115 -17.87 11.97 -8.09
CA LYS A 115 -16.60 12.22 -7.42
C LYS A 115 -16.72 13.25 -6.32
N ASP A 116 -17.42 12.87 -5.25
CA ASP A 116 -17.51 13.68 -4.05
C ASP A 116 -16.20 13.65 -3.23
N PHE A 117 -16.19 14.37 -2.11
CA PHE A 117 -15.01 14.41 -1.23
C PHE A 117 -14.60 13.00 -0.75
N ALA A 118 -15.56 12.18 -0.29
CA ALA A 118 -15.27 10.86 0.26
C ALA A 118 -14.72 9.90 -0.80
N TYR A 119 -15.17 10.02 -2.05
CA TYR A 119 -14.65 9.30 -3.21
C TYR A 119 -13.12 9.48 -3.35
N TYR A 120 -12.66 10.74 -3.39
CA TYR A 120 -11.25 11.02 -3.55
C TYR A 120 -10.44 10.63 -2.31
N ILE A 121 -11.00 10.79 -1.11
CA ILE A 121 -10.36 10.34 0.13
C ILE A 121 -10.14 8.83 0.10
N GLY A 122 -11.10 8.06 -0.39
CA GLY A 122 -10.98 6.62 -0.56
C GLY A 122 -9.85 6.23 -1.51
N LEU A 123 -9.79 6.87 -2.68
CA LEU A 123 -8.72 6.61 -3.64
C LEU A 123 -7.33 7.05 -3.13
N HIS A 124 -7.25 8.17 -2.42
CA HIS A 124 -6.03 8.57 -1.73
C HIS A 124 -5.60 7.53 -0.70
N TYR A 125 -6.53 7.00 0.09
CA TYR A 125 -6.22 5.97 1.07
C TYR A 125 -5.79 4.66 0.41
N ALA A 126 -6.42 4.24 -0.70
CA ALA A 126 -5.96 3.12 -1.52
C ALA A 126 -4.50 3.31 -1.95
N SER A 127 -4.17 4.50 -2.46
CA SER A 127 -2.83 4.88 -2.90
C SER A 127 -1.81 4.79 -1.77
N HIS A 128 -2.18 5.24 -0.56
CA HIS A 128 -1.36 5.16 0.64
C HIS A 128 -1.12 3.71 1.09
N LEU A 129 -2.18 2.89 1.14
CA LEU A 129 -2.05 1.47 1.50
C LEU A 129 -1.15 0.72 0.51
N LEU A 130 -1.28 1.01 -0.79
CA LEU A 130 -0.44 0.42 -1.83
C LEU A 130 1.04 0.81 -1.64
N ALA A 131 1.33 2.07 -1.31
CA ALA A 131 2.69 2.50 -0.97
C ALA A 131 3.27 1.70 0.20
N GLY A 132 2.46 1.46 1.24
CA GLY A 132 2.80 0.61 2.38
C GLY A 132 3.16 -0.81 1.96
N ALA A 133 2.31 -1.46 1.16
CA ALA A 133 2.55 -2.82 0.66
C ALA A 133 3.84 -2.94 -0.17
N ILE A 134 4.08 -2.00 -1.09
CA ILE A 134 5.30 -1.99 -1.91
C ILE A 134 6.54 -1.78 -1.03
N LYS A 135 6.46 -0.87 -0.04
CA LYS A 135 7.57 -0.60 0.88
C LYS A 135 7.88 -1.82 1.76
N THR A 136 6.86 -2.52 2.26
CA THR A 136 7.05 -3.76 3.02
C THR A 136 7.81 -4.79 2.21
N GLU A 137 7.40 -5.05 0.97
CA GLU A 137 8.11 -6.00 0.10
C GLU A 137 9.55 -5.53 -0.19
N GLN A 138 9.75 -4.25 -0.48
CA GLN A 138 11.07 -3.67 -0.75
C GLN A 138 12.06 -3.92 0.41
N GLN A 139 11.63 -3.76 1.66
CA GLN A 139 12.49 -4.01 2.82
C GLN A 139 12.88 -5.49 2.94
N ARG A 140 11.98 -6.40 2.54
CA ARG A 140 12.26 -7.83 2.54
C ARG A 140 13.21 -8.23 1.42
N ILE A 141 12.99 -7.70 0.21
CA ILE A 141 13.93 -7.89 -0.92
C ILE A 141 15.34 -7.44 -0.52
N LYS A 142 15.47 -6.32 0.20
CA LYS A 142 16.75 -5.86 0.75
C LYS A 142 17.39 -6.90 1.67
N SER A 143 16.62 -7.54 2.55
CA SER A 143 17.11 -8.65 3.40
C SER A 143 17.56 -9.86 2.58
N THR A 144 16.74 -10.30 1.61
CA THR A 144 17.09 -11.41 0.70
C THR A 144 18.35 -11.11 -0.10
N PHE A 145 18.53 -9.87 -0.56
CA PHE A 145 19.74 -9.43 -1.26
C PHE A 145 21.00 -9.57 -0.39
N VAL A 146 20.92 -9.14 0.88
CA VAL A 146 22.02 -9.29 1.84
C VAL A 146 22.33 -10.76 2.10
N SER A 147 21.31 -11.62 2.27
CA SER A 147 21.48 -13.07 2.40
C SER A 147 22.20 -13.67 1.17
N CYS A 148 21.80 -13.27 -0.04
CA CYS A 148 22.44 -13.65 -1.30
C CYS A 148 23.93 -13.26 -1.33
N LYS A 149 24.24 -12.02 -0.93
CA LYS A 149 25.61 -11.51 -0.86
C LYS A 149 26.45 -12.35 0.11
N ASN A 150 25.95 -12.61 1.31
CA ASN A 150 26.67 -13.38 2.32
C ASN A 150 26.93 -14.83 1.86
N ARG A 151 25.95 -15.46 1.18
CA ARG A 151 26.12 -16.79 0.59
C ARG A 151 27.16 -16.79 -0.53
N GLN A 152 27.17 -15.76 -1.37
CA GLN A 152 28.19 -15.60 -2.42
C GLN A 152 29.59 -15.54 -1.80
N ASP A 153 29.78 -14.69 -0.80
CA ASP A 153 31.06 -14.49 -0.12
C ASP A 153 31.55 -15.78 0.57
N LEU A 154 30.64 -16.54 1.18
CA LEU A 154 30.94 -17.85 1.77
C LEU A 154 31.45 -18.85 0.72
N TRP A 155 30.78 -18.94 -0.44
CA TRP A 155 31.20 -19.83 -1.51
C TRP A 155 32.53 -19.41 -2.14
N SER A 156 32.78 -18.11 -2.28
CA SER A 156 34.08 -17.60 -2.73
C SER A 156 35.19 -18.06 -1.79
N LYS A 157 35.02 -17.90 -0.47
CA LYS A 157 36.00 -18.36 0.52
C LYS A 157 36.24 -19.88 0.45
N LYS A 158 35.18 -20.68 0.29
CA LYS A 158 35.29 -22.14 0.14
C LYS A 158 36.10 -22.53 -1.09
N ILE A 159 35.85 -21.88 -2.23
CA ILE A 159 36.60 -22.09 -3.47
C ILE A 159 38.08 -21.75 -3.26
N ASP A 160 38.38 -20.61 -2.61
CA ASP A 160 39.76 -20.19 -2.38
C ASP A 160 40.53 -21.16 -1.48
N VAL A 161 39.89 -21.66 -0.42
CA VAL A 161 40.46 -22.69 0.45
C VAL A 161 40.71 -23.99 -0.31
N ALA A 162 39.73 -24.45 -1.10
CA ALA A 162 39.85 -25.67 -1.90
C ALA A 162 40.97 -25.56 -2.95
N LYS A 163 41.12 -24.40 -3.61
CA LYS A 163 42.22 -24.14 -4.55
C LYS A 163 43.59 -24.24 -3.88
N ARG A 164 43.76 -23.61 -2.71
CA ARG A 164 45.02 -23.71 -1.93
C ARG A 164 45.31 -25.15 -1.49
N GLN A 165 44.29 -25.93 -1.16
CA GLN A 165 44.45 -27.34 -0.82
C GLN A 165 44.84 -28.17 -2.05
N GLN A 166 44.29 -27.87 -3.22
CA GLN A 166 44.60 -28.54 -4.48
C GLN A 166 46.07 -28.43 -4.88
N GLU A 167 46.74 -27.30 -4.57
CA GLU A 167 48.16 -27.09 -4.82
C GLU A 167 49.06 -28.13 -4.11
N ARG A 168 48.59 -28.66 -2.98
CA ARG A 168 49.32 -29.64 -2.15
C ARG A 168 48.96 -31.10 -2.46
N LEU A 169 48.02 -31.33 -3.38
CA LEU A 169 47.54 -32.66 -3.75
C LEU A 169 48.08 -33.08 -5.12
N HIS A 170 48.23 -34.40 -5.29
CA HIS A 170 48.69 -35.02 -6.53
C HIS A 170 47.77 -36.16 -6.97
N GLY A 171 47.92 -36.58 -8.23
CA GLY A 171 47.23 -37.74 -8.81
C GLY A 171 45.70 -37.70 -8.66
N LYS A 172 45.11 -38.84 -8.28
CA LYS A 172 43.67 -39.04 -8.20
C LYS A 172 42.97 -38.09 -7.21
N GLN A 173 43.62 -37.77 -6.09
CA GLN A 173 43.06 -36.85 -5.08
C GLN A 173 42.96 -35.41 -5.63
N ARG A 174 43.98 -34.94 -6.34
CA ARG A 174 43.95 -33.63 -7.02
C ARG A 174 42.84 -33.57 -8.06
N SER A 175 42.66 -34.62 -8.84
CA SER A 175 41.60 -34.70 -9.85
C SER A 175 40.21 -34.64 -9.22
N LYS A 176 39.99 -35.37 -8.12
CA LYS A 176 38.71 -35.35 -7.38
C LYS A 176 38.39 -33.94 -6.86
N LEU A 177 39.35 -33.30 -6.18
CA LEU A 177 39.16 -31.95 -5.66
C LEU A 177 38.95 -30.92 -6.78
N SER A 178 39.58 -31.11 -7.95
CA SER A 178 39.34 -30.26 -9.12
C SER A 178 37.89 -30.32 -9.60
N ALA A 179 37.29 -31.52 -9.63
CA ALA A 179 35.89 -31.70 -9.99
C ALA A 179 34.97 -31.04 -8.95
N GLU A 180 35.26 -31.20 -7.66
CA GLU A 180 34.53 -30.55 -6.57
C GLU A 180 34.60 -29.02 -6.69
N ILE A 181 35.78 -28.43 -6.91
CA ILE A 181 35.95 -26.98 -7.16
C ILE A 181 35.11 -26.54 -8.35
N GLY A 182 35.05 -27.34 -9.42
CA GLY A 182 34.19 -27.09 -10.58
C GLY A 182 32.72 -26.96 -10.19
N GLU A 183 32.19 -27.86 -9.37
CA GLU A 183 30.82 -27.78 -8.85
C GLU A 183 30.62 -26.57 -7.93
N MET A 184 31.57 -26.26 -7.05
CA MET A 184 31.50 -25.06 -6.20
C MET A 184 31.43 -23.78 -7.05
N CYS A 185 32.23 -23.68 -8.12
CA CYS A 185 32.22 -22.56 -9.05
C CYS A 185 30.87 -22.40 -9.75
N LYS A 186 30.21 -23.51 -10.13
CA LYS A 186 28.85 -23.47 -10.70
C LYS A 186 27.85 -22.91 -9.69
N VAL A 187 27.87 -23.37 -8.45
CA VAL A 187 27.00 -22.87 -7.38
C VAL A 187 27.25 -21.38 -7.13
N HIS A 188 28.51 -20.96 -7.02
CA HIS A 188 28.87 -19.55 -6.85
C HIS A 188 28.37 -18.68 -8.01
N LYS A 189 28.52 -19.13 -9.26
CA LYS A 189 28.02 -18.43 -10.44
C LYS A 189 26.50 -18.27 -10.40
N ASN A 190 25.76 -19.33 -10.04
CA ASN A 190 24.30 -19.28 -9.92
C ASN A 190 23.84 -18.28 -8.85
N ILE A 191 24.51 -18.24 -7.69
CA ILE A 191 24.23 -17.26 -6.64
C ILE A 191 24.53 -15.84 -7.12
N SER A 192 25.64 -15.63 -7.83
CA SER A 192 26.01 -14.33 -8.39
C SER A 192 24.95 -13.80 -9.37
N ILE A 193 24.45 -14.66 -10.27
CA ILE A 193 23.35 -14.33 -11.19
C ILE A 193 22.09 -13.93 -10.41
N LEU A 194 21.71 -14.73 -9.41
CA LEU A 194 20.52 -14.47 -8.61
C LEU A 194 20.64 -13.16 -7.82
N LYS A 195 21.80 -12.90 -7.22
CA LYS A 195 22.10 -11.63 -6.54
C LYS A 195 21.94 -10.45 -7.50
N GLY A 196 22.45 -10.55 -8.73
CA GLY A 196 22.30 -9.51 -9.74
C GLY A 196 20.82 -9.23 -10.07
N ARG A 197 20.03 -10.30 -10.27
CA ARG A 197 18.58 -10.21 -10.52
C ARG A 197 17.82 -9.60 -9.35
N ILE A 198 18.12 -10.01 -8.12
CA ILE A 198 17.51 -9.46 -6.89
C ILE A 198 17.94 -7.99 -6.70
N GLY A 199 19.17 -7.63 -7.03
CA GLY A 199 19.63 -6.25 -7.02
C GLY A 199 18.81 -5.37 -7.97
N ALA A 200 18.60 -5.85 -9.21
CA ALA A 200 17.80 -5.14 -10.20
C ALA A 200 16.33 -4.96 -9.75
N ILE A 201 15.69 -6.00 -9.21
CA ILE A 201 14.30 -5.89 -8.74
C ILE A 201 14.20 -4.96 -7.53
N ASN A 202 15.15 -4.98 -6.60
CA ASN A 202 15.18 -4.04 -5.47
C ASN A 202 15.21 -2.57 -5.93
N THR A 203 16.00 -2.26 -6.96
CA THR A 203 16.04 -0.91 -7.56
C THR A 203 14.69 -0.53 -8.15
N GLN A 204 14.01 -1.45 -8.85
CA GLN A 204 12.66 -1.20 -9.38
C GLN A 204 11.66 -0.92 -8.26
N TYR A 205 11.69 -1.69 -7.18
CA TYR A 205 10.85 -1.46 -6.00
C TYR A 205 11.12 -0.11 -5.35
N ASN A 206 12.39 0.25 -5.16
CA ASN A 206 12.76 1.55 -4.58
C ASN A 206 12.20 2.71 -5.42
N ASN A 207 12.38 2.66 -6.74
CA ASN A 207 11.80 3.66 -7.65
C ASN A 207 10.27 3.67 -7.55
N ARG A 208 9.65 2.49 -7.45
CA ARG A 208 8.20 2.36 -7.38
C ARG A 208 7.62 2.92 -6.08
N VAL A 209 8.27 2.71 -4.93
CA VAL A 209 7.90 3.33 -3.64
C VAL A 209 7.92 4.85 -3.76
N THR A 210 9.00 5.41 -4.31
CA THR A 210 9.13 6.85 -4.52
C THR A 210 8.02 7.40 -5.40
N GLN A 211 7.77 6.77 -6.56
CA GLN A 211 6.70 7.18 -7.47
C GLN A 211 5.31 7.07 -6.81
N GLN A 212 5.04 5.99 -6.07
CA GLN A 212 3.76 5.82 -5.38
C GLN A 212 3.55 6.89 -4.29
N ASN A 213 4.60 7.25 -3.57
CA ASN A 213 4.53 8.32 -2.56
C ASN A 213 4.28 9.68 -3.21
N ILE A 214 4.91 9.98 -4.34
CA ILE A 214 4.68 11.20 -5.12
C ILE A 214 3.22 11.26 -5.58
N GLU A 215 2.69 10.19 -6.18
CA GLU A 215 1.30 10.16 -6.64
C GLU A 215 0.31 10.26 -5.47
N THR A 216 0.60 9.62 -4.34
CA THR A 216 -0.21 9.79 -3.11
C THR A 216 -0.20 11.23 -2.62
N ALA A 217 0.95 11.91 -2.64
CA ALA A 217 1.07 13.31 -2.26
C ALA A 217 0.30 14.23 -3.22
N LYS A 218 0.40 14.03 -4.55
CA LYS A 218 -0.39 14.76 -5.55
C LYS A 218 -1.89 14.62 -5.30
N ARG A 219 -2.36 13.41 -5.00
CA ARG A 219 -3.77 13.14 -4.66
C ARG A 219 -4.19 13.89 -3.39
N ARG A 220 -3.37 13.89 -2.35
CA ARG A 220 -3.60 14.66 -1.12
C ARG A 220 -3.73 16.16 -1.43
N ASP A 221 -2.80 16.71 -2.21
CA ASP A 221 -2.76 18.14 -2.52
C ASP A 221 -3.93 18.56 -3.41
N PHE A 222 -4.32 17.71 -4.38
CA PHE A 222 -5.54 17.88 -5.16
C PHE A 222 -6.77 17.98 -4.25
N ILE A 223 -6.96 17.05 -3.31
CA ILE A 223 -8.08 17.07 -2.38
C ILE A 223 -8.05 18.35 -1.52
N GLY A 224 -6.85 18.76 -1.08
CA GLY A 224 -6.66 19.99 -0.33
C GLY A 224 -7.12 21.26 -1.07
N ALA A 225 -6.90 21.30 -2.39
CA ALA A 225 -7.21 22.46 -3.22
C ALA A 225 -8.65 22.48 -3.75
N ASN A 226 -9.28 21.33 -3.96
CA ASN A 226 -10.54 21.24 -4.73
C ASN A 226 -11.82 21.11 -3.88
N PHE A 227 -11.71 21.01 -2.55
CA PHE A 227 -12.86 20.81 -1.64
C PHE A 227 -13.01 21.92 -0.58
N GLY A 228 -12.58 23.13 -0.92
CA GLY A 228 -12.67 24.31 -0.05
C GLY A 228 -12.05 24.10 1.34
N LEU A 229 -12.69 24.65 2.37
CA LEU A 229 -12.19 24.57 3.75
C LEU A 229 -12.11 23.12 4.27
N ARG A 230 -13.03 22.24 3.84
CA ARG A 230 -13.05 20.84 4.26
C ARG A 230 -11.82 20.09 3.72
N GLY A 231 -11.52 20.27 2.42
CA GLY A 231 -10.32 19.73 1.79
C GLY A 231 -9.04 20.20 2.46
N LYS A 232 -8.90 21.53 2.67
CA LYS A 232 -7.75 22.13 3.35
C LYS A 232 -7.52 21.54 4.74
N LYS A 233 -8.57 21.50 5.58
CA LYS A 233 -8.50 20.92 6.94
C LYS A 233 -8.06 19.46 6.94
N TRP A 234 -8.56 18.66 6.00
CA TRP A 234 -8.14 17.26 5.88
C TRP A 234 -6.68 17.13 5.46
N ARG A 235 -6.25 17.88 4.43
CA ARG A 235 -4.85 17.87 3.98
C ARG A 235 -3.89 18.26 5.10
N ASP A 236 -4.21 19.32 5.83
CA ASP A 236 -3.36 19.82 6.92
C ASP A 236 -3.20 18.77 8.03
N LYS A 237 -4.27 18.02 8.35
CA LYS A 237 -4.20 16.89 9.30
C LYS A 237 -3.35 15.73 8.78
N ILE A 238 -3.45 15.38 7.50
CA ILE A 238 -2.60 14.34 6.88
C ILE A 238 -1.12 14.76 6.97
N MET A 239 -0.82 16.02 6.62
CA MET A 239 0.54 16.57 6.69
C MET A 239 1.08 16.57 8.11
N ALA A 240 0.28 17.00 9.09
CA ALA A 240 0.67 17.02 10.49
C ALA A 240 0.93 15.62 11.07
N LYS A 241 0.27 14.58 10.55
CA LYS A 241 0.60 13.19 10.91
C LYS A 241 1.96 12.78 10.35
N HIS A 242 2.25 13.14 9.11
CA HIS A 242 3.52 12.78 8.45
C HIS A 242 4.72 13.53 9.03
N SER A 243 4.54 14.72 9.61
CA SER A 243 5.63 15.46 10.27
C SER A 243 5.98 14.95 11.68
N LYS A 244 5.16 14.07 12.26
CA LYS A 244 5.35 13.49 13.59
C LYS A 244 5.87 12.04 13.58
N ALA A 245 5.99 11.44 12.40
CA ALA A 245 6.44 10.06 12.17
C ALA A 245 7.83 10.05 11.54
#